data_AF-A0A8X7UBT1-F1
#
_entry.id   AF-A0A8X7UBT1-F1
#
_cell.length_a   1.000
_cell.length_b   1.000
_cell.length_c   1.000
_cell.angle_alpha   90.00
_cell.angle_beta   90.00
_cell.angle_gamma   90.00
#
_symmetry.space_group_name_H-M   'P 1'
#
loop_
_entity.id
_entity.type
_entity.pdbx_description
1 polymer ?
#
loop_
_entity_poly.entity_id
_entity_poly.type
_entity_poly.pdbx_seq_one_letter_code
_entity_poly.pdbx_strand_id
1 'polypeptide(L)'
;MRVLGEITESPPFVISPLSPSTTATGGFIGCLWLVSLLNLAWCCLQASECSPGRKVVWNLLTLLTTSGMLFLEVSLVAFLFQGNYANGREALTRTFLISGLVIGLHLLLNAIYLFGFGVGLFIDNSEHIQKLKWGLWVIHKLLLASIYGMIFFMYNSKHRERLPARPAFYKYITCMLALNGLSLFACALAANGAHFGLWLFGITSVCYHAFYLPLLYVTFLADFFQEEDLNLENVYYSEMKDAGFFDADWE
;
A
#
# COMPACT_ATOMS: atom_id res chain seq x y z
N MET A 1 17.89 -67.47 -13.36
CA MET A 1 16.43 -67.47 -13.08
C MET A 1 16.10 -66.10 -12.52
N ARG A 2 15.42 -65.23 -13.27
CA ARG A 2 13.94 -65.14 -13.33
C ARG A 2 13.32 -65.15 -11.93
N VAL A 3 12.43 -64.27 -11.52
CA VAL A 3 11.76 -63.09 -12.11
C VAL A 3 10.71 -62.71 -11.06
N LEU A 4 10.46 -61.41 -10.89
CA LEU A 4 9.24 -60.77 -10.33
C LEU A 4 8.73 -61.08 -8.92
N GLY A 5 8.27 -59.99 -8.29
CA GLY A 5 7.32 -59.92 -7.18
C GLY A 5 7.31 -58.47 -6.66
N GLU A 6 6.94 -57.51 -7.51
CA GLU A 6 5.68 -56.75 -7.40
C GLU A 6 5.59 -55.99 -6.07
N ILE A 7 5.91 -54.69 -6.06
CA ILE A 7 4.96 -53.61 -6.42
C ILE A 7 3.60 -53.84 -5.73
N THR A 8 3.46 -53.28 -4.53
CA THR A 8 2.18 -52.88 -3.95
C THR A 8 2.40 -51.47 -3.39
N GLU A 9 2.22 -50.46 -4.23
CA GLU A 9 1.02 -49.60 -4.21
C GLU A 9 0.63 -49.12 -2.81
N SER A 10 1.14 -47.95 -2.43
CA SER A 10 0.28 -46.77 -2.29
C SER A 10 1.17 -45.54 -2.04
N PRO A 11 1.11 -44.51 -2.88
CA PRO A 11 1.65 -43.21 -2.50
C PRO A 11 0.75 -42.63 -1.41
N PRO A 12 1.26 -42.07 -0.30
CA PRO A 12 0.53 -40.98 0.29
C PRO A 12 0.59 -39.86 -0.76
N PHE A 13 -0.52 -39.72 -1.45
CA PHE A 13 -0.97 -38.48 -2.05
C PHE A 13 -0.69 -37.34 -1.07
N VAL A 14 0.48 -36.73 -1.17
CA VAL A 14 0.71 -35.40 -0.60
C VAL A 14 0.17 -34.43 -1.63
N ILE A 15 -1.16 -34.37 -1.74
CA ILE A 15 -1.75 -33.05 -1.90
C ILE A 15 -1.51 -32.36 -0.57
N SER A 16 -0.62 -31.38 -0.57
CA SER A 16 -0.70 -30.21 0.29
C SER A 16 0.34 -29.19 -0.13
N PRO A 17 -0.03 -27.91 -0.16
CA PRO A 17 -1.22 -27.36 -0.79
C PRO A 17 -0.78 -26.30 -1.81
N LEU A 18 -1.68 -25.87 -2.70
CA LEU A 18 -1.61 -24.49 -3.17
C LEU A 18 -1.75 -23.65 -1.88
N SER A 19 -0.62 -23.26 -1.30
CA SER A 19 -0.60 -22.69 0.03
C SER A 19 -1.52 -21.47 0.06
N PRO A 20 -2.38 -21.32 1.10
CA PRO A 20 -3.12 -20.08 1.31
C PRO A 20 -2.17 -18.85 1.45
N SER A 21 -0.86 -19.07 1.61
CA SER A 21 0.16 -18.01 1.57
C SER A 21 0.53 -17.53 0.16
N THR A 22 0.36 -18.36 -0.88
CA THR A 22 0.69 -17.98 -2.26
C THR A 22 -0.41 -17.10 -2.87
N THR A 23 -1.66 -17.37 -2.52
CA THR A 23 -2.83 -16.57 -2.94
C THR A 23 -2.85 -15.18 -2.29
N ALA A 24 -2.42 -15.07 -1.03
CA ALA A 24 -2.36 -13.80 -0.30
C ALA A 24 -1.31 -12.84 -0.86
N THR A 25 -0.10 -13.34 -1.12
CA THR A 25 0.98 -12.54 -1.72
C THR A 25 0.62 -12.12 -3.15
N GLY A 26 -0.01 -13.03 -3.92
CA GLY A 26 -0.59 -12.72 -5.23
C GLY A 26 -1.67 -11.63 -5.18
N GLY A 27 -2.50 -11.61 -4.13
CA GLY A 27 -3.49 -10.56 -3.90
C GLY A 27 -2.87 -9.18 -3.66
N PHE A 28 -1.83 -9.10 -2.81
CA PHE A 28 -1.12 -7.85 -2.54
C PHE A 28 -0.41 -7.32 -3.79
N ILE A 29 0.29 -8.19 -4.54
CA ILE A 29 0.91 -7.85 -5.82
C ILE A 29 -0.14 -7.39 -6.83
N GLY A 30 -1.26 -8.09 -6.94
CA GLY A 30 -2.38 -7.70 -7.79
C GLY A 30 -2.91 -6.31 -7.46
N CYS A 31 -3.07 -5.99 -6.17
CA CYS A 31 -3.47 -4.66 -5.72
C CYS A 31 -2.43 -3.60 -6.05
N LEU A 32 -1.14 -3.88 -5.89
CA LEU A 32 -0.07 -2.96 -6.28
C LEU A 32 -0.10 -2.64 -7.78
N TRP A 33 -0.25 -3.65 -8.63
CA TRP A 33 -0.39 -3.46 -10.08
C TRP A 33 -1.63 -2.64 -10.41
N LEU A 34 -2.76 -2.97 -9.80
CA LEU A 34 -4.01 -2.24 -10.01
C LEU A 34 -3.87 -0.77 -9.62
N VAL A 35 -3.33 -0.47 -8.43
CA VAL A 35 -3.11 0.91 -7.97
C VAL A 35 -2.10 1.64 -8.86
N SER A 36 -1.06 0.94 -9.35
CA SER A 36 -0.09 1.51 -10.30
C SER A 36 -0.74 1.91 -11.61
N LEU A 37 -1.60 1.05 -12.17
CA LEU A 37 -2.34 1.33 -13.40
C LEU A 37 -3.33 2.48 -13.20
N LEU A 38 -4.03 2.51 -12.06
CA LEU A 38 -4.92 3.61 -11.72
C LEU A 38 -4.18 4.93 -11.57
N ASN A 39 -3.03 4.92 -10.91
CA ASN A 39 -2.20 6.10 -10.72
C ASN A 39 -1.61 6.61 -12.05
N LEU A 40 -1.19 5.69 -12.93
CA LEU A 40 -0.79 6.03 -14.30
C LEU A 40 -1.96 6.64 -15.08
N ALA A 41 -3.15 6.03 -15.00
CA ALA A 41 -4.35 6.55 -15.63
C ALA A 41 -4.73 7.94 -15.09
N TRP A 42 -4.60 8.17 -13.79
CA TRP A 42 -4.83 9.47 -13.15
C TRP A 42 -3.89 10.54 -13.71
N CYS A 43 -2.58 10.26 -13.78
CA CYS A 43 -1.59 11.16 -14.37
C CYS A 43 -1.85 11.43 -15.86
N CYS A 44 -2.14 10.39 -16.66
CA CYS A 44 -2.40 10.53 -18.10
C CYS A 44 -3.69 11.29 -18.40
N LEU A 45 -4.71 11.13 -17.56
CA LEU A 45 -6.02 11.71 -17.75
C LEU A 45 -6.21 13.04 -16.99
N GLN A 46 -5.14 13.62 -16.44
CA GLN A 46 -5.21 14.91 -15.74
C GLN A 46 -5.80 16.03 -16.62
N ALA A 47 -5.52 16.03 -17.92
CA ALA A 47 -6.11 16.99 -18.87
C ALA A 47 -7.63 16.80 -19.10
N SER A 48 -8.18 15.64 -18.71
CA SER A 48 -9.61 15.35 -18.85
C SER A 48 -10.48 16.08 -17.81
N GLU A 49 -9.86 16.69 -16.79
CA GLU A 49 -10.50 17.59 -15.81
C GLU A 49 -11.29 18.72 -16.49
N CYS A 50 -10.80 19.22 -17.62
CA CYS A 50 -11.39 20.35 -18.34
C CYS A 50 -12.59 19.96 -19.22
N SER A 51 -12.92 18.66 -19.33
CA SER A 51 -14.01 18.20 -20.20
C SER A 51 -15.34 18.06 -19.42
N PRO A 52 -16.37 18.88 -19.71
CA PRO A 52 -17.59 18.96 -18.90
C PRO A 52 -18.42 17.67 -18.89
N GLY A 53 -18.25 16.77 -19.86
CA GLY A 53 -18.98 15.50 -19.98
C GLY A 53 -18.38 14.31 -19.23
N ARG A 54 -17.18 14.43 -18.65
CA ARG A 54 -16.46 13.29 -18.00
C ARG A 54 -16.28 13.43 -16.49
N LYS A 55 -17.00 14.37 -15.85
CA LYS A 55 -16.88 14.67 -14.40
C LYS A 55 -17.05 13.44 -13.51
N VAL A 56 -18.02 12.57 -13.80
CA VAL A 56 -18.29 11.34 -13.03
C VAL A 56 -17.10 10.38 -13.11
N VAL A 57 -16.58 10.16 -14.32
CA VAL A 57 -15.44 9.26 -14.57
C VAL A 57 -14.19 9.79 -13.87
N TRP A 58 -13.92 11.10 -13.94
CA TRP A 58 -12.78 11.71 -13.29
C TRP A 58 -12.85 11.62 -11.76
N ASN A 59 -14.02 11.89 -11.18
CA ASN A 59 -14.23 11.78 -9.74
C ASN A 59 -14.06 10.34 -9.26
N LEU A 60 -14.59 9.36 -10.01
CA LEU A 60 -14.46 7.95 -9.68
C LEU A 60 -13.01 7.48 -9.79
N LEU A 61 -12.29 7.89 -10.84
CA LEU A 61 -10.87 7.59 -11.02
C LEU A 61 -10.03 8.18 -9.88
N THR A 62 -10.26 9.44 -9.53
CA THR A 62 -9.54 10.11 -8.42
C THR A 62 -9.83 9.44 -7.08
N LEU A 63 -11.10 9.12 -6.81
CA LEU A 63 -11.52 8.47 -5.57
C LEU A 63 -10.91 7.06 -5.44
N LEU A 64 -10.94 6.27 -6.51
CA LEU A 64 -10.38 4.93 -6.52
C LEU A 64 -8.85 4.94 -6.40
N THR A 65 -8.18 5.88 -7.08
CA THR A 65 -6.71 5.99 -7.02
C THR A 65 -6.23 6.41 -5.64
N THR A 66 -6.82 7.47 -5.07
CA THR A 66 -6.45 7.98 -3.74
C THR A 66 -6.72 6.98 -2.62
N SER A 67 -7.87 6.29 -2.65
CA SER A 67 -8.17 5.23 -1.69
C SER A 67 -7.26 4.01 -1.84
N GLY A 68 -6.93 3.62 -3.08
CA GLY A 68 -5.98 2.54 -3.36
C GLY A 68 -4.58 2.84 -2.85
N MET A 69 -4.08 4.07 -3.00
CA MET A 69 -2.78 4.47 -2.46
C MET A 69 -2.78 4.45 -0.92
N LEU A 70 -3.83 5.00 -0.29
CA LEU A 70 -3.99 4.98 1.17
C LEU A 70 -4.12 3.55 1.71
N PHE A 71 -4.74 2.65 0.94
CA PHE A 71 -4.79 1.23 1.24
C PHE A 71 -3.43 0.57 1.31
N LEU A 72 -2.59 0.78 0.30
CA LEU A 72 -1.22 0.29 0.33
C LEU A 72 -0.44 0.91 1.50
N GLU A 73 -0.68 2.19 1.78
CA GLU A 73 0.01 2.95 2.83
C GLU A 73 -0.26 2.35 4.22
N VAL A 74 -1.55 2.22 4.58
CA VAL A 74 -1.96 1.73 5.89
C VAL A 74 -1.63 0.26 6.06
N SER A 75 -1.78 -0.56 5.01
CA SER A 75 -1.43 -1.98 5.06
C SER A 75 0.05 -2.17 5.36
N LEU A 76 0.91 -1.38 4.69
CA LEU A 76 2.35 -1.47 4.83
C LEU A 76 2.82 -0.94 6.19
N VAL A 77 2.27 0.18 6.66
CA VAL A 77 2.58 0.71 8.01
C VAL A 77 2.11 -0.26 9.09
N ALA A 78 0.92 -0.87 8.95
CA ALA A 78 0.41 -1.85 9.91
C ALA A 78 1.26 -3.13 9.93
N PHE A 79 1.70 -3.61 8.77
CA PHE A 79 2.63 -4.73 8.65
C PHE A 79 3.96 -4.45 9.37
N LEU A 80 4.54 -3.27 9.15
CA LEU A 80 5.82 -2.90 9.76
C LEU A 80 5.70 -2.72 11.28
N PHE A 81 4.53 -2.32 11.77
CA PHE A 81 4.27 -2.19 13.20
C PHE A 81 4.11 -3.55 13.91
N GLN A 82 3.76 -4.63 13.19
CA GLN A 82 3.65 -5.98 13.79
C GLN A 82 5.00 -6.59 14.18
N GLY A 83 6.10 -6.10 13.62
CA GLY A 83 7.45 -6.53 13.98
C GLY A 83 7.72 -8.02 13.72
N ASN A 84 8.88 -8.49 14.22
CA ASN A 84 9.46 -9.81 13.89
C ASN A 84 8.75 -11.02 14.56
N TYR A 85 7.51 -10.86 15.05
CA TYR A 85 6.82 -11.85 15.88
C TYR A 85 5.89 -12.81 15.10
N ALA A 86 5.74 -12.63 13.79
CA ALA A 86 4.90 -13.47 12.96
C ALA A 86 5.58 -13.78 11.62
N ASN A 87 5.32 -14.97 11.08
CA ASN A 87 5.75 -15.35 9.74
C ASN A 87 5.23 -14.27 8.76
N GLY A 88 6.14 -13.57 8.08
CA GLY A 88 5.86 -12.28 7.43
C GLY A 88 4.65 -12.31 6.48
N ARG A 89 4.41 -13.43 5.79
CA ARG A 89 3.25 -13.61 4.90
C ARG A 89 1.91 -13.62 5.63
N GLU A 90 1.82 -14.29 6.77
CA GLU A 90 0.57 -14.41 7.53
C GLU A 90 0.21 -13.09 8.23
N ALA A 91 1.23 -12.40 8.75
CA ALA A 91 1.13 -11.03 9.27
C ALA A 91 0.65 -10.03 8.20
N LEU A 92 1.26 -10.07 7.01
CA LEU A 92 0.88 -9.24 5.88
C LEU A 92 -0.58 -9.49 5.47
N THR A 93 -1.01 -10.74 5.37
CA THR A 93 -2.37 -11.09 4.96
C THR A 93 -3.41 -10.59 5.96
N ARG A 94 -3.13 -10.75 7.26
CA ARG A 94 -4.03 -10.31 8.33
C ARG A 94 -4.14 -8.79 8.38
N THR A 95 -3.02 -8.08 8.24
CA THR A 95 -3.04 -6.61 8.20
C THR A 95 -3.74 -6.09 6.95
N PHE A 96 -3.51 -6.71 5.80
CA PHE A 96 -4.16 -6.41 4.53
C PHE A 96 -5.68 -6.58 4.58
N LEU A 97 -6.19 -7.64 5.23
CA LEU A 97 -7.63 -7.82 5.41
C LEU A 97 -8.23 -6.73 6.31
N ILE A 98 -7.57 -6.40 7.42
CA ILE A 98 -8.05 -5.38 8.37
C ILE A 98 -8.02 -3.99 7.73
N SER A 99 -6.92 -3.61 7.09
CA SER A 99 -6.79 -2.34 6.38
C SER A 99 -7.78 -2.26 5.21
N GLY A 100 -8.03 -3.38 4.52
CA GLY A 100 -8.95 -3.46 3.39
C GLY A 100 -10.38 -3.19 3.81
N LEU A 101 -10.79 -3.72 4.97
CA LEU A 101 -12.10 -3.44 5.55
C LEU A 101 -12.22 -1.97 5.98
N VAL A 102 -11.23 -1.45 6.70
CA VAL A 102 -11.21 -0.04 7.14
C VAL A 102 -11.29 0.91 5.96
N ILE A 103 -10.59 0.61 4.87
CA ILE A 103 -10.50 1.50 3.71
C ILE A 103 -11.65 1.28 2.73
N GLY A 104 -12.23 0.08 2.70
CA GLY A 104 -13.53 -0.15 2.07
C GLY A 104 -14.61 0.72 2.70
N LEU A 105 -14.65 0.81 4.04
CA LEU A 105 -15.55 1.72 4.74
C LEU A 105 -15.25 3.20 4.43
N HIS A 106 -13.97 3.58 4.39
CA HIS A 106 -13.54 4.93 4.00
C HIS A 106 -13.96 5.28 2.56
N LEU A 107 -13.80 4.35 1.63
CA LEU A 107 -14.19 4.48 0.23
C LEU A 107 -15.71 4.62 0.10
N LEU A 108 -16.48 3.81 0.82
CA LEU A 108 -17.94 3.92 0.85
C LEU A 108 -18.39 5.27 1.40
N LEU A 109 -17.79 5.74 2.49
CA LEU A 109 -18.09 7.05 3.07
C LEU A 109 -17.77 8.18 2.07
N ASN A 110 -16.60 8.13 1.43
CA ASN A 110 -16.22 9.12 0.42
C ASN A 110 -17.13 9.05 -0.82
N ALA A 111 -17.58 7.86 -1.22
CA ALA A 111 -18.51 7.69 -2.32
C ALA A 111 -19.89 8.29 -1.99
N ILE A 112 -20.41 8.05 -0.78
CA ILE A 112 -21.65 8.67 -0.31
C ILE A 112 -21.51 10.19 -0.25
N TYR A 113 -20.38 10.71 0.23
CA TYR A 113 -20.13 12.14 0.28
C TYR A 113 -20.06 12.76 -1.13
N LEU A 114 -19.37 12.09 -2.06
CA LEU A 114 -19.15 12.61 -3.40
C LEU A 114 -20.38 12.47 -4.32
N PHE A 115 -21.07 11.33 -4.28
CA PHE A 115 -22.24 11.05 -5.11
C PHE A 115 -23.57 11.43 -4.45
N GLY A 116 -23.67 11.32 -3.12
CA GLY A 116 -24.90 11.61 -2.37
C GLY A 116 -25.03 13.09 -1.99
N PHE A 117 -23.96 13.72 -1.52
CA PHE A 117 -23.96 15.16 -1.20
C PHE A 117 -23.57 16.06 -2.38
N GLY A 118 -23.14 15.48 -3.51
CA GLY A 118 -22.82 16.23 -4.72
C GLY A 118 -21.67 17.23 -4.54
N VAL A 119 -20.83 17.07 -3.51
CA VAL A 119 -19.65 17.90 -3.28
C VAL A 119 -18.63 17.57 -4.34
N GLY A 120 -18.71 18.28 -5.46
CA GLY A 120 -17.72 18.21 -6.51
C GLY A 120 -16.32 18.49 -5.95
N LEU A 121 -15.35 17.72 -6.41
CA LEU A 121 -13.94 18.09 -6.29
C LEU A 121 -13.65 19.47 -6.91
N PHE A 122 -14.56 19.98 -7.76
CA PHE A 122 -14.54 21.33 -8.31
C PHE A 122 -15.43 22.33 -7.57
N ILE A 123 -14.96 23.58 -7.61
CA ILE A 123 -15.55 24.81 -7.07
C ILE A 123 -17.07 24.90 -7.35
N ASP A 124 -17.86 24.66 -6.30
CA ASP A 124 -19.19 25.25 -6.17
C ASP A 124 -19.07 26.54 -5.35
N ASN A 125 -19.83 27.55 -5.76
CA ASN A 125 -19.72 28.97 -5.41
C ASN A 125 -20.23 29.30 -3.99
N SER A 126 -20.53 28.28 -3.18
CA SER A 126 -21.01 28.44 -1.82
C SER A 126 -19.84 28.36 -0.83
N GLU A 127 -19.48 29.51 -0.27
CA GLU A 127 -18.35 29.66 0.67
C GLU A 127 -18.40 28.68 1.86
N HIS A 128 -19.60 28.28 2.27
CA HIS A 128 -19.83 27.35 3.38
C HIS A 128 -19.46 25.90 3.04
N ILE A 129 -19.72 25.43 1.81
CA ILE A 129 -19.39 24.07 1.37
C ILE A 129 -17.89 23.94 1.14
N GLN A 130 -17.24 25.01 0.64
CA GLN A 130 -15.78 25.06 0.49
C GLN A 130 -15.07 24.94 1.85
N LYS A 131 -15.49 25.70 2.87
CA LYS A 131 -14.87 25.65 4.20
C LYS A 131 -14.99 24.28 4.86
N LEU A 132 -16.14 23.60 4.72
CA LEU A 132 -16.33 22.24 5.24
C LEU A 132 -15.45 21.21 4.51
N LYS A 133 -15.33 21.33 3.18
CA LYS A 133 -14.46 20.48 2.36
C LYS A 133 -13.00 20.60 2.78
N TRP A 134 -12.49 21.83 2.87
CA TRP A 134 -11.11 22.07 3.30
C TRP A 134 -10.89 21.67 4.76
N GLY A 135 -11.86 21.89 5.64
CA GLY A 135 -11.80 21.44 7.04
C GLY A 135 -11.67 19.92 7.18
N LEU A 136 -12.47 19.15 6.43
CA LEU A 136 -12.39 17.68 6.43
C LEU A 136 -11.05 17.18 5.88
N TRP A 137 -10.55 17.84 4.83
CA TRP A 137 -9.22 17.55 4.26
C TRP A 137 -8.08 17.88 5.23
N VAL A 138 -8.18 18.98 5.99
CA VAL A 138 -7.22 19.33 7.04
C VAL A 138 -7.21 18.26 8.12
N ILE A 139 -8.38 17.82 8.61
CA ILE A 139 -8.47 16.78 9.65
C ILE A 139 -7.84 15.47 9.16
N HIS A 140 -8.12 15.07 7.93
CA HIS A 140 -7.55 13.85 7.35
C HIS A 140 -6.02 13.93 7.24
N LYS A 141 -5.48 15.04 6.72
CA LYS A 141 -4.02 15.25 6.61
C LYS A 141 -3.35 15.43 7.96
N LEU A 142 -4.04 16.00 8.95
CA LEU A 142 -3.56 16.12 10.32
C LEU A 142 -3.43 14.75 10.98
N LEU A 143 -4.43 13.88 10.79
CA LEU A 143 -4.39 12.52 11.30
C LEU A 143 -3.21 11.74 10.69
N LEU A 144 -3.02 11.80 9.37
CA LEU A 144 -1.88 11.18 8.69
C LEU A 144 -0.54 11.75 9.19
N ALA A 145 -0.39 13.07 9.22
CA ALA A 145 0.82 13.72 9.71
C ALA A 145 1.11 13.37 11.18
N SER A 146 0.07 13.24 12.02
CA SER A 146 0.20 12.83 13.42
C SER A 146 0.68 11.39 13.55
N ILE A 147 0.16 10.46 12.74
CA ILE A 147 0.61 9.05 12.75
C ILE A 147 2.09 8.98 12.33
N TYR A 148 2.47 9.63 11.23
CA TYR A 148 3.86 9.66 10.79
C TYR A 148 4.79 10.37 11.77
N GLY A 149 4.32 11.45 12.38
CA GLY A 149 5.03 12.17 13.44
C GLY A 149 5.24 11.30 14.67
N MET A 150 4.23 10.51 15.06
CA MET A 150 4.34 9.55 16.16
C MET A 150 5.38 8.47 15.86
N ILE A 151 5.37 7.90 14.65
CA ILE A 151 6.37 6.90 14.22
C ILE A 151 7.78 7.51 14.24
N PHE A 152 7.93 8.72 13.69
CA PHE A 152 9.19 9.46 13.69
C PHE A 152 9.68 9.77 15.11
N PHE A 153 8.78 10.15 16.01
CA PHE A 153 9.12 10.38 17.42
C PHE A 153 9.51 9.08 18.13
N MET A 154 8.82 7.97 17.85
CA MET A 154 9.11 6.66 18.42
C MET A 154 10.52 6.18 18.03
N TYR A 155 10.99 6.55 16.83
CA TYR A 155 12.35 6.30 16.37
C TYR A 155 13.43 7.09 17.14
N ASN A 156 13.18 8.36 17.46
CA ASN A 156 14.11 9.20 18.22
C ASN A 156 14.07 8.92 19.74
N SER A 157 13.08 8.17 20.19
CA SER A 157 12.90 7.76 21.58
C SER A 157 13.59 6.43 21.89
N LYS A 158 13.65 6.06 23.17
CA LYS A 158 14.12 4.74 23.65
C LYS A 158 13.29 3.55 23.12
N HIS A 159 12.17 3.82 22.44
CA HIS A 159 11.27 2.82 21.86
C HIS A 159 11.68 2.36 20.45
N ARG A 160 12.88 2.77 19.97
CA ARG A 160 13.44 2.39 18.66
C ARG A 160 13.49 0.88 18.43
N GLU A 161 13.65 0.10 19.49
CA GLU A 161 13.79 -1.37 19.44
C GLU A 161 12.53 -2.09 18.91
N ARG A 162 11.39 -1.38 18.91
CA ARG A 162 10.11 -1.87 18.38
C ARG A 162 9.92 -1.59 16.89
N LEU A 163 10.81 -0.80 16.28
CA LEU A 163 10.76 -0.45 14.86
C LEU A 163 11.74 -1.31 14.05
N PRO A 164 11.43 -1.62 12.78
CA PRO A 164 12.35 -2.34 11.91
C PRO A 164 13.66 -1.55 11.76
N ALA A 165 14.80 -2.22 11.96
CA ALA A 165 16.13 -1.62 11.95
C ALA A 165 16.64 -1.23 10.54
N ARG A 166 15.74 -1.00 9.58
CA ARG A 166 16.11 -0.70 8.19
C ARG A 166 16.27 0.81 7.98
N PRO A 167 17.43 1.29 7.48
CA PRO A 167 17.64 2.71 7.21
C PRO A 167 16.74 3.24 6.08
N ALA A 168 16.27 2.39 5.16
CA ALA A 168 15.34 2.76 4.10
C ALA A 168 13.94 3.15 4.64
N PHE A 169 13.45 2.45 5.68
CA PHE A 169 12.19 2.77 6.35
C PHE A 169 12.19 4.20 6.91
N TYR A 170 13.31 4.62 7.49
CA TYR A 170 13.43 5.97 8.03
C TYR A 170 13.34 7.06 6.94
N LYS A 171 13.98 6.85 5.79
CA LYS A 171 13.89 7.78 4.65
C LYS A 171 12.45 7.90 4.15
N TYR A 172 11.73 6.78 4.08
CA TYR A 172 10.32 6.74 3.71
C TYR A 172 9.45 7.53 4.70
N ILE A 173 9.52 7.24 6.01
CA ILE A 173 8.73 7.92 7.04
C ILE A 173 9.01 9.42 7.05
N THR A 174 10.28 9.82 6.91
CA THR A 174 10.67 11.24 6.86
C THR A 174 10.10 11.94 5.62
N CYS A 175 10.17 11.30 4.44
CA CYS A 175 9.62 11.85 3.21
C CYS A 175 8.08 11.98 3.28
N MET A 176 7.39 10.94 3.77
CA MET A 176 5.93 10.96 3.93
C MET A 176 5.47 11.95 4.99
N LEU A 177 6.21 12.14 6.07
CA LEU A 177 5.95 13.19 7.06
C LEU A 177 6.08 14.58 6.43
N ALA A 178 7.13 14.81 5.64
CA ALA A 178 7.34 16.09 4.95
C ALA A 178 6.22 16.37 3.92
N LEU A 179 5.83 15.38 3.10
CA LEU A 179 4.75 15.52 2.12
C LEU A 179 3.39 15.76 2.77
N ASN A 180 3.07 15.04 3.85
CA ASN A 180 1.81 15.24 4.58
C ASN A 180 1.81 16.55 5.37
N GLY A 181 2.94 16.98 5.93
CA GLY A 181 3.10 18.29 6.57
C GLY A 181 2.93 19.44 5.59
N LEU A 182 3.55 19.34 4.40
CA LEU A 182 3.38 20.32 3.33
C LEU A 182 1.94 20.36 2.82
N SER A 183 1.29 19.20 2.66
CA SER A 183 -0.12 19.10 2.29
C SER A 183 -1.03 19.75 3.34
N LEU A 184 -0.77 19.51 4.63
CA LEU A 184 -1.52 20.10 5.73
C LEU A 184 -1.39 21.63 5.73
N PHE A 185 -0.18 22.12 5.54
CA PHE A 185 0.07 23.55 5.42
C PHE A 185 -0.67 24.15 4.23
N ALA A 186 -0.66 23.46 3.07
CA ALA A 186 -1.42 23.86 1.89
C ALA A 186 -2.92 23.94 2.16
N CYS A 187 -3.50 22.91 2.80
CA CYS A 187 -4.91 22.85 3.15
C CYS A 187 -5.29 23.94 4.16
N ALA A 188 -4.44 24.24 5.14
CA ALA A 188 -4.66 25.32 6.10
C ALA A 188 -4.66 26.70 5.41
N LEU A 189 -3.74 26.92 4.48
CA LEU A 189 -3.72 28.13 3.65
C LEU A 189 -4.95 28.25 2.75
N ALA A 190 -5.38 27.14 2.14
CA ALA A 190 -6.57 27.10 1.31
C ALA A 190 -7.86 27.36 2.11
N ALA A 191 -7.95 26.86 3.35
CA ALA A 191 -9.06 27.14 4.26
C ALA A 191 -9.16 28.64 4.63
N ASN A 192 -8.03 29.34 4.68
CA ASN A 192 -7.95 30.78 4.90
C ASN A 192 -8.20 31.61 3.63
N GLY A 193 -8.56 30.98 2.50
CA GLY A 193 -8.85 31.66 1.23
C GLY A 193 -7.61 32.11 0.46
N ALA A 194 -6.40 31.67 0.83
CA ALA A 194 -5.19 32.00 0.10
C ALA A 194 -5.11 31.16 -1.19
N HIS A 195 -5.16 31.83 -2.35
CA HIS A 195 -5.02 31.17 -3.66
C HIS A 195 -3.69 30.39 -3.80
N PHE A 196 -2.65 30.85 -3.11
CA PHE A 196 -1.37 30.13 -3.01
C PHE A 196 -1.51 28.72 -2.40
N GLY A 197 -2.44 28.54 -1.44
CA GLY A 197 -2.72 27.24 -0.83
C GLY A 197 -3.23 26.21 -1.86
N LEU A 198 -4.07 26.63 -2.80
CA LEU A 198 -4.58 25.76 -3.87
C LEU A 198 -3.46 25.30 -4.82
N TRP A 199 -2.58 26.23 -5.20
CA TRP A 199 -1.44 25.92 -6.06
C TRP A 199 -0.46 24.95 -5.39
N LEU A 200 -0.09 25.23 -4.14
CA LEU A 200 0.84 24.40 -3.37
C LEU A 200 0.24 23.01 -3.09
N PHE A 201 -1.06 22.94 -2.84
CA PHE A 201 -1.80 21.70 -2.69
C PHE A 201 -1.78 20.87 -3.99
N GLY A 202 -1.99 21.52 -5.15
CA GLY A 202 -1.92 20.88 -6.47
C GLY A 202 -0.54 20.27 -6.75
N ILE A 203 0.55 21.01 -6.52
CA ILE A 203 1.91 20.50 -6.70
C ILE A 203 2.17 19.32 -5.78
N THR A 204 1.82 19.44 -4.49
CA THR A 204 2.04 18.38 -3.52
C THR A 204 1.27 17.11 -3.88
N SER A 205 0.05 17.26 -4.42
CA SER A 205 -0.75 16.14 -4.92
C SER A 205 -0.09 15.44 -6.10
N VAL A 206 0.40 16.19 -7.10
CA VAL A 206 1.11 15.61 -8.26
C VAL A 206 2.40 14.90 -7.82
N CYS A 207 3.18 15.52 -6.92
CA CYS A 207 4.37 14.90 -6.37
C CYS A 207 4.05 13.61 -5.59
N TYR A 208 2.97 13.60 -4.81
CA TYR A 208 2.52 12.40 -4.11
C TYR A 208 2.18 11.28 -5.10
N HIS A 209 1.34 11.54 -6.10
CA HIS A 209 0.99 10.54 -7.11
C HIS A 209 2.21 10.06 -7.90
N ALA A 210 3.15 10.94 -8.25
CA ALA A 210 4.34 10.56 -9.02
C ALA A 210 5.37 9.75 -8.20
N PHE A 211 5.68 10.17 -6.98
CA PHE A 211 6.80 9.63 -6.22
C PHE A 211 6.41 8.55 -5.20
N TYR A 212 5.14 8.46 -4.80
CA TYR A 212 4.71 7.54 -3.74
C TYR A 212 4.98 6.06 -4.08
N LEU A 213 4.53 5.60 -5.26
CA LEU A 213 4.73 4.22 -5.70
C LEU A 213 6.22 3.84 -5.89
N PRO A 214 7.03 4.66 -6.59
CA PRO A 214 8.47 4.41 -6.70
C PRO A 214 9.18 4.34 -5.35
N LEU A 215 8.84 5.25 -4.42
CA LEU A 215 9.41 5.23 -3.07
C LEU A 215 9.02 3.96 -2.32
N LEU A 216 7.75 3.55 -2.39
CA LEU A 216 7.27 2.31 -1.77
C LEU A 216 8.00 1.09 -2.35
N TYR A 217 8.20 1.04 -3.67
CA TYR A 217 8.93 -0.04 -4.34
C TYR A 217 10.37 -0.17 -3.83
N VAL A 218 11.14 0.93 -3.89
CA VAL A 218 12.57 0.94 -3.55
C VAL A 218 12.82 0.71 -2.06
N THR A 219 11.93 1.19 -1.19
CA THR A 219 12.16 1.16 0.26
C THR A 219 11.68 -0.12 0.94
N PHE A 220 10.78 -0.87 0.32
CA PHE A 220 10.18 -2.07 0.92
C PHE A 220 10.09 -3.26 -0.03
N LEU A 221 9.50 -3.05 -1.20
CA LEU A 221 9.13 -4.15 -2.08
C LEU A 221 10.36 -4.87 -2.62
N ALA A 222 11.42 -4.12 -2.98
CA ALA A 222 12.67 -4.68 -3.46
C ALA A 222 13.29 -5.66 -2.46
N ASP A 223 13.37 -5.26 -1.19
CA ASP A 223 13.92 -6.12 -0.13
C ASP A 223 13.01 -7.31 0.19
N PHE A 224 11.68 -7.11 0.21
CA PHE A 224 10.71 -8.17 0.50
C PHE A 224 10.75 -9.28 -0.55
N PHE A 225 10.80 -8.92 -1.84
CA PHE A 225 10.92 -9.90 -2.92
C PHE A 225 12.23 -10.67 -2.85
N GLN A 226 13.32 -9.99 -2.51
CA GLN A 226 14.62 -10.66 -2.38
C GLN A 226 14.61 -11.72 -1.26
N GLU A 227 13.97 -11.45 -0.12
CA GLU A 227 13.83 -12.43 0.97
C GLU A 227 12.92 -13.61 0.57
N GLU A 228 11.87 -13.35 -0.21
CA GLU A 228 10.96 -14.36 -0.72
C GLU A 228 11.63 -15.30 -1.73
N ASP A 229 12.44 -14.75 -2.65
CA ASP A 229 13.21 -15.52 -3.63
C ASP A 229 14.23 -16.42 -2.92
N LEU A 230 14.96 -15.90 -1.93
CA LEU A 230 15.90 -16.69 -1.12
C LEU A 230 15.20 -17.81 -0.34
N ASN A 231 13.98 -17.57 0.16
CA ASN A 231 13.21 -18.59 0.85
C ASN A 231 12.73 -19.68 -0.12
N LEU A 232 12.28 -19.29 -1.32
CA LEU A 232 11.90 -20.23 -2.37
C LEU A 232 13.07 -21.11 -2.81
N GLU A 233 14.26 -20.51 -2.99
CA GLU A 233 15.48 -21.25 -3.29
C GLU A 233 15.83 -22.24 -2.17
N ASN A 234 15.77 -21.82 -0.90
CA ASN A 234 16.04 -22.72 0.22
C ASN A 234 15.07 -23.92 0.29
N VAL A 235 13.77 -23.68 0.06
CA VAL A 235 12.77 -24.75 -0.01
C VAL A 235 13.08 -25.69 -1.17
N TYR A 236 13.36 -25.16 -2.35
CA TYR A 236 13.71 -25.94 -3.53
C TYR A 236 14.98 -26.78 -3.32
N TYR A 237 16.03 -26.19 -2.73
CA TYR A 237 17.25 -26.91 -2.37
C TYR A 237 17.00 -28.01 -1.34
N SER A 238 16.11 -27.77 -0.37
CA SER A 238 15.74 -28.80 0.61
C SER A 238 14.97 -29.95 -0.03
N GLU A 239 14.07 -29.67 -0.97
CA GLU A 239 13.34 -30.71 -1.73
C GLU A 239 14.30 -31.53 -2.61
N MET A 240 15.26 -30.88 -3.28
CA MET A 240 16.29 -31.57 -4.06
C MET A 240 17.20 -32.43 -3.17
N LYS A 241 17.54 -31.95 -1.98
CA LYS A 241 18.29 -32.72 -0.99
C LYS A 241 17.52 -33.94 -0.51
N ASP A 242 16.24 -33.79 -0.20
CA ASP A 242 15.40 -34.90 0.24
C ASP A 242 15.12 -35.91 -0.88
N ALA A 243 15.17 -35.47 -2.15
CA ALA A 243 15.09 -36.33 -3.32
C ALA A 243 16.39 -37.10 -3.63
N GLY A 244 17.44 -36.94 -2.80
CA GLY A 244 18.72 -37.63 -2.98
C GLY A 244 19.56 -37.12 -4.15
N PHE A 245 19.23 -35.95 -4.73
CA PHE A 245 19.96 -35.38 -5.87
C PHE A 245 21.41 -34.98 -5.50
N PHE A 246 21.69 -34.80 -4.22
CA PHE A 246 23.02 -34.42 -3.71
C PHE A 246 23.79 -35.60 -3.06
N ASP A 247 23.21 -36.80 -3.02
CA ASP A 247 23.85 -38.02 -2.48
C ASP A 247 24.74 -38.71 -3.53
N ALA A 248 25.41 -37.93 -4.39
CA ALA A 248 26.37 -38.49 -5.32
C ALA A 248 27.62 -38.92 -4.53
N ASP A 249 27.78 -40.23 -4.38
CA ASP A 249 29.00 -40.89 -3.93
C ASP A 249 30.16 -40.48 -4.87
N TRP A 250 30.94 -39.47 -4.47
CA TRP A 250 32.19 -39.10 -5.14
C TRP A 250 33.34 -40.00 -4.68
N GLU A 251 33.28 -41.29 -5.00
CA GLU A 251 34.46 -42.18 -4.96
C GLU A 251 35.33 -42.03 -6.20
#